data_AF-A0A944NVW6-F1
#
_entry.id   AF-A0A944NVW6-F1
#
_cell.length_a   1.000
_cell.length_b   1.000
_cell.length_c   1.000
_cell.angle_alpha   90.00
_cell.angle_beta   90.00
_cell.angle_gamma   90.00
#
_symmetry.space_group_name_H-M   'P 1'
#
loop_
_entity.id
_entity.type
_entity.pdbx_description
1 polymer ?
#
loop_
_entity_poly.entity_id
_entity_poly.type
_entity_poly.pdbx_seq_one_letter_code
_entity_poly.pdbx_strand_id
1 'polypeptide(L)'
;MPHSTYLPEKMGSATVSPTGAFEAGSFQEFTVTYRAGYFGIDDTGSIKIVHRFASDMGRPQFTDPEGPNYTTVEASNGAVLHVEYDMKRNIRPWDKTLYIK
;
A
#
# COMPACT_ATOMS: atom_id res chain seq x y z
N MET A 1 -6.45 -4.06 14.46
CA MET A 1 -7.91 -3.85 14.67
C MET A 1 -8.37 -2.75 13.72
N PRO A 2 -8.87 -3.05 12.51
CA PRO A 2 -9.22 -2.03 11.51
C PRO A 2 -10.44 -1.15 11.89
N HIS A 3 -10.95 -1.27 13.11
CA HIS A 3 -12.13 -0.56 13.61
C HIS A 3 -11.87 0.18 14.92
N SER A 4 -10.62 0.34 15.35
CA SER A 4 -10.31 1.19 16.51
C SER A 4 -10.56 2.66 16.15
N THR A 5 -11.40 3.34 16.92
CA THR A 5 -11.66 4.79 16.81
C THR A 5 -10.90 5.58 17.87
N TYR A 6 -9.88 4.98 18.50
CA TYR A 6 -9.07 5.66 19.51
C TYR A 6 -8.13 6.68 18.85
N LEU A 7 -8.36 7.96 19.15
CA LEU A 7 -7.55 9.11 18.70
C LEU A 7 -7.12 9.02 17.22
N PRO A 8 -8.08 8.91 16.28
CA PRO A 8 -7.79 8.71 14.86
C PRO A 8 -6.89 9.82 14.28
N GLU A 9 -7.03 11.05 14.77
CA GLU A 9 -6.21 12.20 14.39
C GLU A 9 -4.73 12.06 14.75
N LYS A 10 -4.39 11.17 15.68
CA LYS A 10 -3.00 10.87 16.09
C LYS A 10 -2.38 9.69 15.34
N MET A 11 -3.16 8.94 14.54
CA MET A 11 -2.68 7.76 13.81
C MET A 11 -1.89 8.12 12.55
N GLY A 12 -2.11 9.32 12.00
CA GLY A 12 -1.53 9.77 10.74
C GLY A 12 -2.55 9.81 9.62
N SER A 13 -2.08 9.88 8.38
CA SER A 13 -2.96 9.96 7.20
C SER A 13 -2.36 9.22 6.01
N ALA A 14 -3.22 8.78 5.10
CA ALA A 14 -2.83 8.21 3.82
C ALA A 14 -3.49 9.00 2.69
N THR A 15 -2.75 9.22 1.62
CA THR A 15 -3.23 9.85 0.39
C THR A 15 -2.82 9.01 -0.80
N VAL A 16 -3.59 9.09 -1.88
CA VAL A 16 -3.30 8.45 -3.16
C VAL A 16 -3.44 9.47 -4.27
N SER A 17 -2.50 9.47 -5.20
CA SER A 17 -2.53 10.29 -6.42
C SER A 17 -2.08 9.47 -7.63
N PRO A 18 -2.60 9.74 -8.84
CA PRO A 18 -3.67 10.69 -9.15
C PRO A 18 -5.04 10.20 -8.64
N THR A 19 -5.97 11.13 -8.44
CA THR A 19 -7.38 10.83 -8.13
C THR A 19 -8.25 11.14 -9.34
N GLY A 20 -9.23 10.29 -9.63
CA GLY A 20 -10.15 10.53 -10.74
C GLY A 20 -10.73 9.24 -11.32
N ALA A 21 -11.22 9.33 -12.55
CA ALA A 21 -11.60 8.19 -13.36
C ALA A 21 -10.44 7.80 -14.27
N PHE A 22 -10.21 6.50 -14.41
CA PHE A 22 -9.17 5.92 -15.26
C PHE A 22 -9.79 4.87 -16.16
N GLU A 23 -9.21 4.67 -17.33
CA GLU A 23 -9.65 3.64 -18.27
C GLU A 23 -9.37 2.25 -17.68
N ALA A 24 -10.35 1.35 -17.75
CA ALA A 24 -10.17 -0.03 -17.29
C ALA A 24 -9.26 -0.78 -18.26
N GLY A 25 -8.31 -1.55 -17.73
CA GLY A 25 -7.32 -2.27 -18.52
C GLY A 25 -6.19 -1.43 -19.08
N SER A 26 -6.08 -0.15 -18.73
CA SER A 26 -4.92 0.70 -19.06
C SER A 26 -3.87 0.71 -17.95
N PHE A 27 -2.64 1.13 -18.28
CA PHE A 27 -1.57 1.33 -17.30
C PHE A 27 -1.63 2.71 -16.69
N GLN A 28 -1.76 2.79 -15.37
CA GLN A 28 -1.69 4.02 -14.60
C GLN A 28 -0.65 3.89 -13.49
N GLU A 29 0.07 4.97 -13.23
CA GLU A 29 0.94 5.08 -12.07
C GLU A 29 0.19 5.71 -10.91
N PHE A 30 0.27 5.09 -9.73
CA PHE A 30 -0.29 5.62 -8.49
C PHE A 30 0.79 5.73 -7.43
N THR A 31 0.84 6.88 -6.78
CA THR A 31 1.65 7.10 -5.58
C THR A 31 0.75 7.07 -4.35
N VAL A 32 1.06 6.19 -3.40
CA VAL A 32 0.41 6.16 -2.08
C VAL A 32 1.39 6.71 -1.06
N THR A 33 1.03 7.83 -0.42
CA THR A 33 1.83 8.43 0.65
C THR A 33 1.14 8.23 1.98
N TYR A 34 1.78 7.51 2.89
CA TYR A 34 1.40 7.46 4.31
C TYR A 34 2.29 8.41 5.11
N ARG A 35 1.65 9.31 5.87
CA ARG A 35 2.32 10.18 6.84
C ARG A 35 2.03 9.68 8.24
N ALA A 36 3.07 9.18 8.91
CA ALA A 36 2.99 8.76 10.29
C ALA A 36 2.47 9.90 11.19
N GLY A 37 1.52 9.58 12.07
CA GLY A 37 1.03 10.49 13.09
C GLY A 37 1.88 10.44 14.36
N TYR A 38 1.33 10.99 15.45
CA TYR A 38 1.98 11.01 16.77
C TYR A 38 2.40 9.61 17.26
N PHE A 39 1.60 8.57 16.98
CA PHE A 39 1.91 7.21 17.44
C PHE A 39 2.98 6.49 16.61
N GLY A 40 3.30 6.98 15.41
CA GLY A 40 4.26 6.32 14.53
C GLY A 40 3.86 4.88 14.14
N ILE A 41 4.86 4.14 13.68
CA ILE A 41 4.81 2.70 13.46
C ILE A 41 5.97 2.11 14.26
N ASP A 42 5.67 1.17 15.14
CA ASP A 42 6.66 0.52 16.01
C ASP A 42 7.45 -0.57 15.26
N ASP A 43 8.50 -1.11 15.88
CA ASP A 43 9.43 -2.11 15.30
C ASP A 43 8.78 -3.43 14.82
N THR A 44 7.61 -3.76 15.36
CA THR A 44 6.78 -4.90 14.96
C THR A 44 5.58 -4.50 14.09
N GLY A 45 5.43 -3.20 13.84
CA GLY A 45 4.42 -2.63 12.98
C GLY A 45 4.62 -2.98 11.51
N SER A 46 3.57 -2.74 10.72
CA SER A 46 3.61 -2.93 9.27
C SER A 46 2.48 -2.15 8.60
N ILE A 47 2.66 -1.84 7.33
CA ILE A 47 1.63 -1.27 6.47
C ILE A 47 1.12 -2.38 5.54
N LYS A 48 -0.21 -2.43 5.37
CA LYS A 48 -0.86 -3.23 4.34
C LYS A 48 -1.62 -2.32 3.41
N ILE A 49 -1.22 -2.28 2.13
CA ILE A 49 -2.02 -1.68 1.06
C ILE A 49 -2.78 -2.82 0.39
N VAL A 50 -4.11 -2.74 0.42
CA VAL A 50 -5.00 -3.83 -0.01
C VAL A 50 -5.93 -3.34 -1.11
N HIS A 51 -6.16 -4.18 -2.10
CA HIS A 51 -7.13 -3.92 -3.16
C HIS A 51 -8.05 -5.12 -3.37
N ARG A 52 -9.18 -4.88 -4.03
CA ARG A 52 -10.19 -5.93 -4.23
C ARG A 52 -9.63 -7.07 -5.08
N PHE A 53 -10.00 -8.31 -4.77
CA PHE A 53 -9.59 -9.47 -5.57
C PHE A 53 -10.13 -9.37 -7.02
N ALA A 54 -11.38 -8.90 -7.17
CA ALA A 54 -11.98 -8.58 -8.46
C ALA A 54 -11.45 -7.20 -8.89
N SER A 55 -10.33 -7.21 -9.60
CA SER A 55 -9.64 -6.05 -10.15
C SER A 55 -8.83 -6.48 -11.37
N ASP A 56 -8.68 -5.55 -12.31
CA ASP A 56 -7.74 -5.60 -13.44
C ASP A 56 -6.31 -5.19 -13.05
N MET A 57 -6.09 -4.80 -11.80
CA MET A 57 -4.78 -4.45 -11.27
C MET A 57 -3.80 -5.63 -11.38
N GLY A 58 -2.70 -5.40 -12.09
CA GLY A 58 -1.61 -6.34 -12.27
C GLY A 58 -0.87 -6.66 -10.97
N ARG A 59 -0.12 -7.77 -10.98
CA ARG A 59 0.75 -8.14 -9.86
C ARG A 59 1.95 -7.18 -9.83
N PRO A 60 2.21 -6.47 -8.72
CA PRO A 60 3.39 -5.63 -8.61
C PRO A 60 4.66 -6.49 -8.66
N GLN A 61 5.71 -5.91 -9.21
CA GLN A 61 7.06 -6.47 -9.20
C GLN A 61 8.05 -5.38 -8.80
N PHE A 62 9.21 -5.79 -8.28
CA PHE A 62 10.13 -4.90 -7.56
C PHE A 62 11.56 -4.90 -8.15
N THR A 63 11.77 -5.51 -9.32
CA THR A 63 13.11 -5.84 -9.82
C THR A 63 13.41 -5.36 -11.23
N ASP A 64 12.38 -5.12 -12.05
CA ASP A 64 12.54 -4.72 -13.45
C ASP A 64 11.96 -3.31 -13.66
N PRO A 65 12.77 -2.24 -13.62
CA PRO A 65 12.28 -0.86 -13.72
C PRO A 65 11.54 -0.54 -15.02
N GLU A 66 11.81 -1.26 -16.11
CA GLU A 66 11.18 -1.05 -17.42
C GLU A 66 9.99 -1.99 -17.64
N GLY A 67 9.82 -2.98 -16.76
CA GLY A 67 8.75 -3.97 -16.82
C GLY A 67 7.39 -3.45 -16.32
N PRO A 68 6.28 -4.04 -16.78
CA PRO A 68 4.95 -3.66 -16.32
C PRO A 68 4.80 -3.89 -14.82
N ASN A 69 3.99 -3.05 -14.17
CA ASN A 69 3.71 -3.10 -12.73
C ASN A 69 4.96 -2.95 -11.83
N TYR A 70 6.03 -2.32 -12.33
CA TYR A 70 7.15 -1.96 -11.48
C TYR A 70 6.67 -1.07 -10.34
N THR A 71 7.04 -1.44 -9.12
CA THR A 71 6.61 -0.77 -7.89
C THR A 71 7.82 -0.54 -7.01
N THR A 72 7.94 0.66 -6.48
CA THR A 72 8.95 1.02 -5.48
C THR A 72 8.27 1.35 -4.16
N VAL A 73 8.99 1.14 -3.06
CA VAL A 73 8.55 1.55 -1.72
C VAL A 73 9.75 2.20 -1.04
N GLU A 74 9.53 3.38 -0.47
CA GLU A 74 10.56 4.14 0.23
C GLU A 74 10.06 4.64 1.57
N ALA A 75 11.00 4.81 2.51
CA ALA A 75 10.76 5.45 3.79
C ALA A 75 11.59 6.74 3.86
N SER A 76 10.94 7.86 4.13
CA SER A 76 11.58 9.18 4.17
C SER A 76 12.65 9.33 5.26
N ASN A 77 12.68 8.43 6.24
CA ASN A 77 13.66 8.36 7.31
C ASN A 77 14.77 7.31 7.08
N GLY A 78 14.81 6.66 5.91
CA GLY A 78 15.81 5.66 5.58
C GLY A 78 15.62 4.31 6.30
N ALA A 79 14.44 4.02 6.84
CA ALA A 79 14.14 2.70 7.39
C ALA A 79 14.34 1.61 6.32
N VAL A 80 14.93 0.48 6.73
CA VAL A 80 15.07 -0.70 5.87
C VAL A 80 13.70 -1.37 5.78
N LEU A 81 13.17 -1.51 4.58
CA LEU A 81 11.84 -2.07 4.33
C LEU A 81 11.91 -3.46 3.74
N HIS A 82 11.17 -4.39 4.32
CA HIS A 82 10.81 -5.66 3.72
C HIS A 82 9.46 -5.50 2.99
N VAL A 83 9.47 -5.74 1.68
CA VAL A 83 8.30 -5.59 0.82
C VAL A 83 7.91 -6.94 0.22
N GLU A 84 6.64 -7.30 0.35
CA GLU A 84 6.10 -8.56 -0.14
C GLU A 84 4.70 -8.37 -0.73
N TYR A 85 4.37 -9.10 -1.79
CA TYR A 85 3.02 -9.14 -2.34
C TYR A 85 2.41 -10.54 -2.22
N ASP A 86 1.26 -10.63 -1.55
CA ASP A 86 0.53 -11.87 -1.31
C ASP A 86 -0.96 -11.68 -1.67
N MET A 87 -1.50 -12.62 -2.46
CA MET A 87 -2.87 -12.59 -2.96
C MET A 87 -3.94 -12.98 -1.93
N LYS A 88 -3.56 -13.48 -0.75
CA LYS A 88 -4.45 -14.05 0.29
C LYS A 88 -4.14 -13.58 1.70
N ARG A 89 -3.36 -12.51 1.88
CA ARG A 89 -2.87 -12.05 3.19
C ARG A 89 -3.83 -11.13 3.95
N ASN A 90 -5.04 -10.94 3.45
CA ASN A 90 -6.04 -10.08 4.08
C ASN A 90 -7.47 -10.60 3.86
N ILE A 91 -8.45 -9.91 4.44
CA ILE A 91 -9.83 -10.37 4.49
C ILE A 91 -10.55 -10.08 3.17
N ARG A 92 -11.22 -11.09 2.62
CA ARG A 92 -12.10 -10.97 1.44
C ARG A 92 -13.16 -9.86 1.64
N PRO A 93 -13.41 -8.99 0.64
CA PRO A 93 -12.94 -9.03 -0.75
C PRO A 93 -11.58 -8.35 -1.00
N TRP A 94 -10.84 -7.95 0.04
CA TRP A 94 -9.59 -7.20 -0.03
C TRP A 94 -8.36 -8.08 0.21
N ASP A 95 -8.29 -9.25 -0.44
CA ASP A 95 -7.29 -10.29 -0.15
C ASP A 95 -5.88 -9.92 -0.64
N LYS A 96 -5.79 -9.33 -1.84
CA LYS A 96 -4.54 -8.95 -2.50
C LYS A 96 -3.87 -7.82 -1.72
N THR A 97 -2.66 -8.07 -1.24
CA THR A 97 -1.98 -7.25 -0.24
C THR A 97 -0.53 -6.99 -0.64
N LEU A 98 -0.16 -5.71 -0.73
CA LEU A 98 1.22 -5.26 -0.60
C LEU A 98 1.53 -5.07 0.89
N TYR A 99 2.42 -5.90 1.42
CA TYR A 99 2.86 -5.89 2.80
C TYR A 99 4.23 -5.20 2.91
N ILE A 100 4.33 -4.22 3.79
CA ILE A 100 5.54 -3.41 4.02
C ILE A 100 5.85 -3.49 5.51
N LYS A 101 7.04 -3.96 5.87
CA LYS A 101 7.53 -4.06 7.25
C LYS A 101 8.89 -3.40 7.38
#